data_AF-A0A1V5WZF3-F1
#
_entry.id   AF-A0A1V5WZF3-F1
#
_cell.length_a   1.000
_cell.length_b   1.000
_cell.length_c   1.000
_cell.angle_alpha   90.00
_cell.angle_beta   90.00
_cell.angle_gamma   90.00
#
_symmetry.space_group_name_H-M   'P 1'
#
loop_
_entity.id
_entity.type
_entity.pdbx_description
1 polymer ?
#
loop_
_entity_poly.entity_id
_entity_poly.type
_entity_poly.pdbx_seq_one_letter_code
_entity_poly.pdbx_strand_id
1 'polypeptide(L)' 'MAKDNWIRREESRVCYNCFFYVEKELDDKKRKDVTFGWCRRHAPVVGEGFPAVFPTDWCGDHKIDENKI' A
#
# COMPACT_ATOMS: atom_id res chain seq x y z
N MET A 1 17.23 -28.67 2.15
CA MET A 1 16.34 -27.69 1.50
C MET A 1 16.55 -26.36 2.20
N ALA A 2 17.03 -25.33 1.48
CA ALA A 2 17.20 -24.00 2.06
C ALA A 2 15.81 -23.49 2.49
N LYS A 3 15.66 -23.06 3.75
CA LYS A 3 14.44 -22.38 4.20
C LYS A 3 14.25 -21.18 3.28
N ASP A 4 13.10 -21.11 2.63
CA ASP A 4 12.77 -19.97 1.80
C ASP A 4 12.75 -18.72 2.69
N ASN A 5 13.64 -17.78 2.40
CA ASN A 5 13.76 -16.50 3.12
C ASN A 5 12.51 -15.62 2.92
N TRP A 6 11.57 -16.04 2.07
CA TRP A 6 10.32 -15.36 1.76
C TRP A 6 9.09 -15.93 2.48
N ILE A 7 9.18 -17.10 3.12
CA ILE A 7 8.05 -17.90 3.65
C ILE A 7 7.23 -17.25 4.79
N ARG A 8 7.61 -16.04 5.24
CA ARG A 8 6.89 -15.25 6.26
C ARG A 8 6.84 -13.76 5.93
N ARG A 9 7.17 -13.38 4.69
CA ARG A 9 7.12 -11.97 4.25
C ARG A 9 5.68 -11.55 3.93
N GLU A 10 4.77 -12.47 3.69
CA GLU A 10 3.39 -12.20 3.26
C GLU A 10 2.39 -11.97 4.40
N GLU A 11 2.62 -12.49 5.60
CA GLU A 11 1.64 -12.48 6.69
C GLU A 11 1.37 -11.08 7.30
N SER A 12 2.21 -10.08 7.00
CA SER A 12 2.03 -8.71 7.51
C SER A 12 2.57 -7.65 6.55
N ARG A 13 2.47 -7.85 5.23
CA ARG A 13 2.85 -6.83 4.24
C ARG A 13 1.66 -6.47 3.37
N VAL A 14 0.88 -5.50 3.84
CA VAL A 14 -0.25 -4.94 3.11
C VAL A 14 -0.03 -3.45 2.93
N CYS A 15 -0.55 -2.87 1.85
CA CYS A 15 -0.36 -1.44 1.54
C CYS A 15 -0.58 -0.56 2.76
N TYR A 16 -1.59 -0.84 3.57
CA TYR A 16 -1.86 -0.09 4.80
C TYR A 16 -0.63 0.11 5.72
N ASN A 17 0.18 -0.93 5.93
CA ASN A 17 1.37 -0.88 6.80
C ASN A 17 2.67 -0.55 6.05
N CYS A 18 2.56 -0.11 4.79
CA CYS A 18 3.67 0.30 3.97
C CYS A 18 4.09 1.76 4.24
N PHE A 19 5.39 1.99 4.27
CA PHE A 19 5.99 3.33 4.34
C PHE A 19 5.56 4.22 3.16
N PHE A 20 5.33 3.61 1.99
CA PHE A 20 4.99 4.32 0.77
C PHE A 20 3.49 4.57 0.60
N TYR A 21 2.64 3.89 1.36
CA TYR A 21 1.19 4.06 1.26
C TYR A 21 0.72 5.35 1.92
N VAL A 22 -0.17 6.05 1.22
CA VAL A 22 -0.88 7.23 1.71
C VAL A 22 -2.36 7.01 1.43
N GLU A 23 -3.18 7.09 2.47
CA GLU A 23 -4.62 7.00 2.33
C GLU A 23 -5.14 8.22 1.56
N LYS A 24 -6.10 7.99 0.65
CA LYS A 24 -6.74 9.08 -0.08
C LYS A 24 -7.95 9.55 0.73
N GLU A 25 -7.94 10.80 1.14
CA GLU A 25 -9.11 11.43 1.73
C GLU A 25 -10.26 11.42 0.71
N LEU A 26 -11.35 10.75 1.09
CA LEU A 26 -12.59 10.80 0.33
C LEU A 26 -13.42 11.96 0.82
N ASP A 27 -13.89 12.77 -0.13
CA ASP A 27 -14.87 13.81 0.16
C ASP A 27 -16.10 13.15 0.81
N ASP A 28 -16.45 13.60 2.03
CA ASP A 28 -17.43 13.02 2.97
C ASP A 28 -18.78 12.63 2.36
N LYS A 29 -19.09 13.15 1.17
CA LYS A 29 -20.35 12.97 0.47
C LYS A 29 -20.40 11.80 -0.50
N LYS A 30 -19.26 11.15 -0.85
CA LYS A 30 -19.24 10.24 -2.02
C LYS A 30 -19.23 8.73 -1.77
N ARG A 31 -18.47 8.17 -0.82
CA ARG A 31 -18.59 6.76 -0.34
C ARG A 31 -17.75 6.59 0.92
N LYS A 32 -18.34 6.21 2.07
CA LYS A 32 -17.58 5.93 3.30
C LYS A 32 -17.05 4.50 3.36
N ASP A 33 -17.43 3.68 2.39
CA ASP A 33 -17.34 2.21 2.49
C ASP A 33 -16.10 1.66 1.79
N VAL A 34 -15.36 2.48 1.04
CA VAL A 34 -14.19 2.06 0.26
C VAL A 34 -12.98 2.91 0.65
N THR A 35 -12.16 2.40 1.57
CA THR A 35 -10.85 2.97 1.86
C THR A 35 -9.86 2.57 0.76
N PHE A 36 -9.37 3.54 -0.02
CA PHE A 36 -8.28 3.31 -0.98
C PHE A 36 -7.23 4.43 -0.85
N GLY A 37 -6.02 4.17 -1.32
CA GLY A 37 -4.90 5.11 -1.21
C GLY A 37 -4.01 5.14 -2.43
N TRP A 38 -2.83 5.70 -2.26
CA TRP A 38 -1.81 5.90 -3.28
C TRP A 38 -0.48 5.31 -2.86
N CYS A 39 0.23 4.73 -3.82
CA CYS A 39 1.61 4.26 -3.63
C CYS A 39 2.62 5.33 -4.04
N ARG A 40 3.33 5.94 -3.09
CA ARG A 40 4.34 6.98 -3.37
C ARG A 40 5.64 6.47 -3.99
N ARG A 41 5.94 5.17 -3.86
CA ARG A 41 7.15 4.58 -4.47
C ARG A 41 7.08 4.69 -5.99
N HIS A 42 5.90 4.45 -6.55
CA HIS A 42 5.60 4.66 -7.95
C HIS A 42 5.06 6.08 -8.11
N ALA A 43 5.90 7.05 -7.74
CA ALA A 43 5.61 8.48 -7.81
C ALA A 43 5.02 8.85 -9.18
N PRO A 44 4.15 9.87 -9.24
CA PRO A 44 3.26 10.04 -10.37
C PRO A 44 4.08 10.44 -11.58
N VAL A 45 3.87 9.73 -12.68
CA VAL A 45 4.32 10.20 -13.99
C VAL A 45 3.38 11.31 -14.44
N VAL A 46 3.96 12.36 -15.04
CA VAL A 46 3.22 13.52 -15.55
C VAL A 46 2.15 13.01 -16.53
N GLY A 47 0.87 13.13 -16.15
CA GLY A 47 -0.27 12.70 -16.97
C GLY A 47 -1.06 11.51 -16.41
N GLU A 48 -0.41 10.53 -15.76
CA GLU A 48 -1.11 9.32 -15.26
C GLU A 48 -1.44 9.40 -13.76
N GLY A 49 -0.72 10.23 -13.00
CA GLY A 49 -0.94 10.40 -11.56
C GLY A 49 -0.38 9.25 -10.71
N PHE A 50 -0.79 9.17 -9.44
CA PHE A 50 -0.33 8.11 -8.54
C PHE A 50 -1.14 6.82 -8.74
N PRO A 51 -0.51 5.64 -8.69
CA PRO A 51 -1.24 4.39 -8.70
C PRO A 51 -2.19 4.28 -7.51
N ALA A 52 -3.46 4.01 -7.80
CA ALA A 52 -4.46 3.70 -6.79
C ALA A 52 -4.22 2.27 -6.27
N VAL A 53 -4.21 2.11 -4.95
CA VAL A 53 -4.00 0.83 -4.27
C VAL A 53 -5.00 0.65 -3.13
N PHE A 54 -5.46 -0.57 -2.92
CA PHE A 54 -6.26 -0.91 -1.74
C PHE A 54 -5.35 -1.17 -0.54
N PRO A 55 -5.81 -0.89 0.69
CA PRO A 55 -5.01 -1.11 1.90
C PRO A 55 -4.61 -2.57 2.11
N THR A 56 -5.33 -3.52 1.53
CA THR A 56 -5.05 -4.96 1.56
C THR A 56 -4.13 -5.44 0.44
N ASP A 57 -3.75 -4.59 -0.51
CA ASP A 57 -2.92 -5.00 -1.65
C ASP A 57 -1.46 -5.24 -1.24
N TRP A 58 -0.76 -6.04 -2.06
CA TRP A 58 0.68 -6.23 -1.97
C TRP A 58 1.33 -6.08 -3.35
N CYS A 59 2.33 -5.19 -3.44
CA CYS A 59 2.96 -4.81 -4.71
C CYS A 59 4.39 -5.34 -4.92
N GLY A 60 4.88 -6.26 -4.09
CA GLY A 60 6.27 -6.76 -4.17
C GLY A 60 7.32 -5.81 -3.59
N ASP A 61 7.22 -4.52 -3.90
CA ASP A 61 8.14 -3.45 -3.45
C ASP A 61 7.81 -2.86 -2.07
N HIS A 62 7.01 -3.59 -1.29
CA HIS A 62 6.60 -3.19 0.04
C HIS A 62 7.78 -2.96 0.98
N LYS A 63 7.69 -1.88 1.76
CA LYS A 63 8.57 -1.63 2.90
C LYS A 63 7.70 -1.32 4.11
N ILE A 64 7.81 -2.16 5.14
CA ILE A 64 7.06 -2.01 6.39
C ILE A 64 7.47 -0.69 7.03
N ASP A 65 6.48 0.07 7.45
CA ASP A 65 6.66 1.23 8.34
C ASP A 65 6.52 0.74 9.78
N GLU A 66 7.60 0.82 10.55
CA GLU A 66 7.62 0.39 11.95
C GLU A 66 6.66 1.20 12.84
N ASN A 67 6.22 2.38 12.38
CA ASN A 67 5.25 3.22 13.08
C ASN A 67 3.79 2.93 12.69
N LYS A 68 3.54 2.03 11.73
CA LYS A 68 2.20 1.64 11.24
C LYS A 68 1.87 0.16 11.49
N ILE A 69 2.56 -0.46 12.46
CA ILE A 69 2.33 -1.85 12.91
C ILE A 69 1.12 -1.90 13.83
#